data_AF-A0A8H7BEB8-F1
#
_entry.id   AF-A0A8H7BEB8-F1
#
_cell.length_a   1.000
_cell.length_b   1.000
_cell.length_c   1.000
_cell.angle_alpha   90.00
_cell.angle_beta   90.00
_cell.angle_gamma   90.00
#
_symmetry.space_group_name_H-M   'P 1'
#
loop_
_entity.id
_entity.type
_entity.pdbx_description
1 polymer ?
#
loop_
_entity_poly.entity_id
_entity_poly.type
_entity_poly.pdbx_seq_one_letter_code
_entity_poly.pdbx_strand_id
1 'polypeptide(L)'
;MNVFARSARVALKPARWVRAYASEAPVTTDKLRLTFVLPHKSIYKATDVQQVNLAATSGDMGILANHVPTIEQLNPGVVEVIESGNVTKKFF
;
A
#
# COMPACT_ATOMS: atom_id res chain seq x y z
N MET A 1 67.12 -12.67 -32.20
CA MET A 1 66.76 -11.77 -31.09
C MET A 1 65.36 -11.21 -31.32
N ASN A 2 64.45 -11.51 -30.38
CA ASN A 2 63.34 -10.70 -29.81
C ASN A 2 62.61 -9.61 -30.61
N VAL A 3 61.31 -9.31 -30.46
CA VAL A 3 60.04 -9.86 -29.89
C VAL A 3 58.96 -8.84 -30.36
N PHE A 4 57.69 -9.24 -30.36
CA PHE A 4 56.51 -8.46 -29.92
C PHE A 4 55.34 -8.44 -30.91
N ALA A 5 54.48 -9.43 -30.72
CA ALA A 5 53.11 -9.49 -31.22
C ALA A 5 52.29 -8.28 -30.76
N ARG A 6 51.55 -7.67 -31.69
CA ARG A 6 50.58 -6.61 -31.38
C ARG A 6 49.25 -7.24 -30.98
N SER A 7 48.99 -7.29 -29.67
CA SER A 7 47.65 -7.56 -29.13
C SER A 7 46.85 -6.24 -29.11
N ALA A 8 45.79 -6.17 -29.91
CA ALA A 8 44.83 -5.05 -29.86
C ALA A 8 43.79 -5.33 -28.77
N ARG A 9 43.81 -4.56 -27.69
CA ARG A 9 42.76 -4.59 -26.65
C ARG A 9 41.57 -3.77 -27.12
N VAL A 10 40.42 -4.42 -27.35
CA VAL A 10 39.13 -3.75 -27.59
C VAL A 10 38.64 -3.19 -26.27
N ALA A 11 38.50 -1.86 -26.18
CA ALA A 11 37.95 -1.18 -25.01
C ALA A 11 36.41 -1.29 -25.01
N LEU A 12 35.85 -2.12 -24.14
CA LEU A 12 34.42 -2.09 -23.83
C LEU A 12 34.10 -0.83 -23.00
N LYS A 13 33.25 0.05 -23.55
CA LYS A 13 32.68 1.18 -22.80
C LYS A 13 31.74 0.63 -21.72
N PRO A 14 31.84 1.05 -20.45
CA PRO A 14 30.88 0.62 -19.43
C PRO A 14 29.52 1.27 -19.74
N ALA A 15 28.48 0.44 -19.86
CA ALA A 15 27.11 0.91 -19.93
C ALA A 15 26.80 1.68 -18.63
N ARG A 16 26.52 2.97 -18.77
CA ARG A 16 26.18 3.85 -17.65
C ARG A 16 24.75 3.49 -17.22
N TRP A 17 24.62 2.70 -16.15
CA TRP A 17 23.33 2.46 -15.51
C TRP A 17 22.83 3.76 -14.90
N VAL A 18 22.01 4.50 -15.65
CA VAL A 18 21.26 5.63 -15.11
C VAL A 18 20.21 5.06 -14.17
N ARG A 19 20.23 5.48 -12.90
CA ARG A 19 19.16 5.18 -11.96
C ARG A 19 17.89 5.88 -12.45
N ALA A 20 16.93 5.11 -12.96
CA ALA A 20 15.59 5.60 -13.18
C ALA A 20 14.93 5.79 -11.81
N TYR A 21 14.49 7.01 -11.49
CA TYR A 21 13.64 7.26 -10.33
C TYR A 21 12.29 6.56 -10.58
N ALA A 22 11.81 5.79 -9.61
CA ALA A 22 10.54 5.09 -9.69
C ALA A 22 9.40 6.08 -9.98
N SER A 23 8.73 5.94 -11.13
CA SER A 23 7.69 6.84 -11.61
C SER A 23 6.26 6.35 -11.37
N GLU A 24 6.05 5.50 -10.37
CA GLU A 24 4.70 5.03 -10.01
C GLU A 24 4.45 5.37 -8.54
N ALA A 25 4.23 6.66 -8.28
CA ALA A 25 3.37 7.00 -7.14
C ALA A 25 2.00 6.40 -7.45
N PRO A 26 1.43 5.53 -6.60
CA PRO A 26 0.11 4.99 -6.85
C PRO A 26 -0.85 6.17 -6.89
N VAL A 27 -1.61 6.26 -7.98
CA VAL A 27 -2.74 7.17 -8.15
C VAL A 27 -3.47 7.23 -6.81
N THR A 28 -3.48 8.41 -6.18
CA THR A 28 -4.24 8.68 -4.97
C THR A 28 -5.70 8.50 -5.33
N THR A 29 -6.16 7.27 -5.24
CA THR A 29 -7.55 6.95 -5.45
C THR A 29 -8.24 7.54 -4.23
N ASP A 30 -9.25 8.40 -4.41
CA ASP A 30 -10.02 9.01 -3.32
C ASP A 30 -10.85 7.98 -2.51
N LYS A 31 -10.49 6.69 -2.60
CA LYS A 31 -11.17 5.54 -2.03
C LYS A 31 -10.20 4.71 -1.23
N LEU A 32 -10.67 4.23 -0.08
CA LEU A 32 -9.92 3.38 0.82
C LEU A 32 -10.13 1.91 0.43
N ARG A 33 -9.03 1.16 0.26
CA ARG A 33 -9.09 -0.29 0.03
C ARG A 33 -9.11 -1.02 1.37
N LEU A 34 -10.28 -1.52 1.77
CA LEU A 34 -10.47 -2.20 3.04
C LEU A 34 -10.35 -3.72 2.89
N THR A 35 -9.65 -4.33 3.85
CA THR A 35 -9.66 -5.78 4.08
C THR A 35 -10.04 -6.01 5.53
N PHE A 36 -11.16 -6.70 5.76
CA PHE A 36 -11.67 -6.96 7.10
C PHE A 36 -12.00 -8.45 7.23
N VAL A 37 -11.31 -9.10 8.16
CA VAL A 37 -11.22 -10.55 8.24
C VAL A 37 -11.47 -11.02 9.66
N LEU A 38 -12.31 -12.03 9.78
CA LEU A 38 -12.52 -12.83 10.97
C LEU A 38 -11.76 -14.16 10.80
N PRO A 39 -11.38 -14.84 11.89
CA PRO A 39 -10.66 -16.13 11.82
C PRO A 39 -11.35 -17.19 10.95
N HIS A 40 -12.69 -17.18 10.90
CA HIS A 40 -13.49 -18.16 10.15
C HIS A 40 -14.04 -17.62 8.82
N LYS A 41 -13.95 -16.31 8.57
CA LYS A 41 -14.56 -15.68 7.39
C LYS A 41 -13.95 -14.33 7.08
N SER A 42 -13.58 -14.10 5.82
CA SER A 42 -13.29 -12.75 5.32
C SER A 42 -14.61 -12.03 5.00
N ILE A 43 -14.89 -10.91 5.67
CA ILE A 43 -16.06 -10.09 5.35
C ILE A 43 -15.77 -9.24 4.10
N TYR A 44 -14.61 -8.60 4.06
CA TYR A 44 -14.17 -7.77 2.94
C TYR A 44 -12.76 -8.16 2.49
N LYS A 45 -12.57 -8.19 1.16
CA LYS A 45 -11.31 -8.52 0.51
C LYS A 45 -10.94 -7.42 -0.48
N ALA A 46 -10.09 -6.51 -0.04
CA ALA A 46 -9.57 -5.41 -0.85
C ALA A 46 -10.66 -4.62 -1.60
N THR A 47 -11.77 -4.33 -0.92
CA THR A 47 -12.93 -3.62 -1.46
C THR A 47 -12.80 -2.12 -1.26
N ASP A 48 -13.29 -1.34 -2.22
CA ASP A 48 -13.26 0.12 -2.16
C ASP A 48 -14.38 0.67 -1.27
N VAL A 49 -13.99 1.43 -0.25
CA VAL A 49 -14.84 2.00 0.80
C VAL A 49 -14.54 3.50 0.92
N GLN A 50 -15.50 4.31 1.34
CA GLN A 50 -15.26 5.74 1.59
C GLN A 50 -14.68 5.98 2.98
N GLN A 51 -15.31 5.42 4.01
CA GLN A 51 -14.95 5.64 5.40
C GLN A 51 -15.13 4.39 6.25
N VAL A 52 -14.28 4.27 7.29
CA VAL A 52 -14.35 3.19 8.27
C VAL A 52 -14.24 3.79 9.66
N ASN A 53 -15.23 3.56 10.52
CA ASN A 53 -15.19 3.96 11.92
C ASN A 53 -14.88 2.74 12.80
N LEU A 54 -13.89 2.87 13.69
CA LEU A 54 -13.36 1.81 14.55
C LEU A 54 -13.29 2.28 16.00
N ALA A 55 -13.59 1.37 16.93
CA ALA A 55 -13.36 1.58 18.36
C ALA A 55 -11.93 1.16 18.73
N ALA A 56 -11.01 2.12 18.80
CA ALA A 56 -9.63 1.86 19.20
C ALA A 56 -9.41 2.14 20.68
N THR A 57 -8.31 1.62 21.24
CA THR A 57 -7.97 1.82 22.66
C THR A 57 -7.72 3.30 23.01
N SER A 58 -7.22 4.08 22.04
CA SER A 58 -7.00 5.53 22.18
C SER A 58 -8.28 6.36 22.11
N GLY A 59 -9.37 5.78 21.60
CA GLY A 59 -10.63 6.45 21.30
C GLY A 59 -11.24 5.98 19.97
N ASP A 60 -12.46 6.42 19.68
CA ASP A 60 -13.12 6.10 18.41
C ASP A 60 -12.49 6.90 17.27
N MET A 61 -12.18 6.23 16.16
CA MET A 61 -11.48 6.81 15.01
C MET A 61 -12.25 6.61 13.71
N GLY A 62 -12.27 7.64 12.86
CA GLY A 62 -12.79 7.58 11.49
C GLY A 62 -11.66 7.66 10.45
N ILE A 63 -11.46 6.59 9.69
CA ILE A 63 -10.41 6.47 8.68
C ILE A 63 -11.00 6.73 7.29
N LEU A 64 -10.46 7.73 6.60
CA LEU A 64 -10.80 8.13 5.23
C LEU A 64 -9.64 7.85 4.26
N ALA A 65 -9.84 8.12 2.97
CA ALA A 65 -8.76 8.07 1.98
C ALA A 65 -7.59 8.99 2.39
N ASN A 66 -6.36 8.55 2.14
CA ASN A 66 -5.12 9.26 2.49
C ASN A 66 -4.89 9.53 4.00
N HIS A 67 -5.36 8.64 4.89
CA HIS A 67 -5.03 8.68 6.31
C HIS A 67 -3.55 8.33 6.58
N VAL A 68 -2.99 8.84 7.68
CA VAL A 68 -1.64 8.52 8.13
C VAL A 68 -1.53 7.03 8.46
N PRO A 69 -0.46 6.32 8.06
CA PRO A 69 -0.27 4.92 8.44
C PRO A 69 -0.15 4.77 9.97
N THR A 70 -1.11 4.10 10.60
CA THR A 70 -1.15 3.86 12.04
C THR A 70 -1.45 2.39 12.35
N ILE A 71 -0.98 1.93 13.50
CA ILE A 71 -1.25 0.58 14.03
C ILE A 71 -1.79 0.77 15.44
N GLU A 72 -3.01 0.31 15.68
CA GLU A 72 -3.68 0.45 16.97
C GLU A 72 -4.40 -0.82 17.39
N GLN A 73 -4.56 -0.97 18.71
CA GLN A 73 -5.35 -2.05 19.30
C GLN A 73 -6.83 -1.66 19.29
N LEU A 74 -7.69 -2.65 19.05
CA LEU A 74 -9.15 -2.45 19.05
C LEU A 74 -9.73 -2.79 20.42
N ASN A 75 -10.68 -1.97 20.86
CA ASN A 75 -11.54 -2.23 22.00
C ASN A 75 -12.80 -2.98 21.52
N PRO A 76 -13.48 -3.81 22.34
CA PRO A 76 -14.77 -4.34 21.98
C PRO A 76 -15.76 -3.19 21.72
N GLY A 77 -16.40 -3.21 20.57
CA GLY A 77 -17.23 -2.11 20.10
C GLY A 77 -17.78 -2.38 18.71
N VAL A 78 -18.48 -1.38 18.16
CA VAL A 78 -19.09 -1.50 16.85
C VAL A 78 -18.15 -0.92 15.80
N VAL A 79 -17.86 -1.71 14.77
CA VAL A 79 -17.15 -1.27 13.56
C VAL A 79 -18.17 -0.88 12.52
N GLU A 80 -18.06 0.33 11.98
CA GLU A 80 -18.96 0.86 10.96
C GLU A 80 -18.21 1.09 9.65
N VAL A 81 -18.73 0.53 8.56
CA VAL A 81 -18.15 0.62 7.21
C VAL A 81 -19.12 1.39 6.32
N ILE A 82 -18.67 2.49 5.74
CA ILE A 82 -19.46 3.35 4.84
C ILE A 82 -19.00 3.10 3.40
N GLU A 83 -19.84 2.41 2.63
CA GLU A 83 -19.59 2.10 1.23
C GLU A 83 -19.99 3.25 0.30
N SER A 84 -19.62 3.11 -0.97
CA SER A 84 -19.99 4.07 -2.03
C SER A 84 -21.52 4.18 -2.13
N GLY A 85 -22.08 5.35 -1.82
CA GLY A 85 -23.53 5.60 -1.86
C GLY A 85 -24.23 5.73 -0.51
N ASN A 86 -23.51 6.09 0.56
CA ASN A 86 -24.04 6.24 1.94
C ASN A 86 -24.68 4.96 2.50
N VAL A 87 -24.26 3.79 2.01
CA VAL A 87 -24.68 2.50 2.57
C VAL A 87 -23.77 2.19 3.75
N THR A 88 -24.37 2.17 4.94
CA THR A 88 -23.67 1.98 6.20
C THR A 88 -23.90 0.58 6.75
N LYS A 89 -22.83 -0.19 6.98
CA LYS A 89 -22.87 -1.53 7.57
C LYS A 89 -22.17 -1.54 8.91
N LYS A 90 -22.85 -2.04 9.94
CA LYS A 90 -22.35 -2.12 11.32
C LYS A 90 -22.04 -3.57 11.67
N PHE A 91 -20.88 -3.79 12.28
CA PHE A 91 -20.35 -5.09 12.69
C PHE A 91 -19.96 -5.02 14.17
N PHE A 92 -20.19 -6.11 14.91
CA PHE A 92 -19.78 -6.30 16.30
C PHE A 92 -19.08 -7.65 16.42
#